data_AF-A0AAD6BQX5-F1
#
_entry.id   AF-A0AAD6BQX5-F1
#
_cell.length_a   1.000
_cell.length_b   1.000
_cell.length_c   1.000
_cell.angle_alpha   90.00
_cell.angle_beta   90.00
_cell.angle_gamma   90.00
#
_symmetry.space_group_name_H-M   'P 1'
#
loop_
_entity.id
_entity.type
_entity.pdbx_description
1 polymer ?
#
loop_
_entity_poly.entity_id
_entity_poly.type
_entity_poly.pdbx_seq_one_letter_code
_entity_poly.pdbx_strand_id
1 'polypeptide(L)' 'NMTGTIGDSPMIHAIKNAITTDLLKRYNGEAEKKILHTASALDPRFKGLPFLTVEERLEIYRGVTEEAASLEVFSPCFM' A
#
# COMPACT_ATOMS: atom_id res chain seq x y z
N ASN A 1 18.30 9.44 -5.82
CA ASN A 1 19.34 9.04 -4.85
C ASN A 1 18.97 7.73 -4.18
N MET A 2 19.43 6.61 -4.72
CA MET A 2 19.40 5.30 -4.07
C MET A 2 20.53 5.27 -3.04
N THR A 3 20.19 5.30 -1.76
CA THR A 3 21.14 4.95 -0.70
C THR A 3 21.39 3.45 -0.80
N GLY A 4 22.40 3.07 -1.59
CA GLY A 4 22.95 1.71 -1.54
C GLY A 4 23.27 1.38 -0.09
N THR A 5 22.73 0.25 0.38
CA THR A 5 22.96 -0.26 1.73
C THR A 5 24.44 -0.55 1.91
N ILE A 6 25.16 0.40 2.51
CA ILE A 6 26.54 0.26 2.92
C ILE A 6 26.58 -0.86 3.97
N GLY A 7 26.82 -2.10 3.55
CA GLY A 7 27.11 -3.22 4.46
C GLY A 7 26.22 -4.45 4.39
N ASP A 8 25.44 -4.70 3.33
CA ASP A 8 24.84 -6.03 3.19
C ASP A 8 25.93 -7.03 2.77
N SER A 9 26.28 -7.96 3.67
CA SER A 9 27.03 -9.16 3.31
C SER A 9 26.31 -9.87 2.13
N PRO A 10 27.02 -10.51 1.20
CA PRO A 10 26.41 -11.25 0.09
C PRO A 10 25.28 -12.20 0.54
N MET A 11 25.40 -12.75 1.74
CA MET A 11 24.38 -13.57 2.39
C MET A 11 23.10 -12.78 2.69
N ILE A 12 23.21 -11.58 3.28
CA ILE A 12 22.05 -10.73 3.61
C ILE A 12 21.33 -10.32 2.33
N HIS A 13 22.08 -9.97 1.28
CA HIS A 13 21.51 -9.66 -0.03
C HIS A 13 20.73 -10.86 -0.62
N ALA A 14 21.32 -12.07 -0.57
CA ALA A 14 20.64 -13.28 -1.02
C ALA A 14 19.35 -13.57 -0.24
N ILE A 15 19.35 -13.36 1.08
CA ILE A 15 18.16 -13.52 1.92
C ILE A 15 17.09 -12.50 1.54
N LYS A 16 17.44 -11.20 1.42
CA LYS A 16 16.50 -10.14 1.01
C LYS A 16 15.86 -10.45 -0.35
N ASN A 17 16.64 -10.97 -1.30
CA ASN A 17 16.15 -11.33 -2.62
C ASN A 17 15.23 -12.56 -2.59
N ALA A 18 15.54 -13.56 -1.77
CA ALA A 18 14.68 -14.73 -1.60
C ALA A 18 13.32 -14.33 -1.02
N ILE A 19 13.32 -13.49 0.03
CA ILE A 19 12.10 -12.95 0.64
C ILE A 19 11.31 -12.13 -0.38
N THR A 20 11.98 -11.20 -1.08
CA THR A 20 11.33 -10.33 -2.07
C THR A 20 10.68 -11.13 -3.19
N THR A 21 11.42 -12.11 -3.73
CA THR A 21 10.92 -12.99 -4.81
C THR A 21 9.70 -13.77 -4.36
N ASP A 22 9.68 -14.23 -3.12
CA ASP A 22 8.56 -14.99 -2.58
C ASP A 22 7.33 -14.10 -2.32
N LEU A 23 7.52 -12.92 -1.73
CA LEU A 23 6.44 -11.96 -1.50
C LEU A 23 5.83 -11.44 -2.82
N LEU A 24 6.66 -11.19 -3.84
CA LEU A 24 6.17 -10.75 -5.16
C LEU A 24 5.19 -11.75 -5.79
N LYS A 25 5.36 -13.06 -5.58
CA LYS A 25 4.41 -14.05 -6.09
C LYS A 25 3.01 -13.89 -5.51
N ARG A 26 2.92 -13.40 -4.28
CA ARG A 26 1.66 -13.32 -3.52
C ARG A 26 1.00 -11.95 -3.64
N TYR A 27 1.79 -10.89 -3.75
CA TYR A 27 1.32 -9.51 -3.60
C TYR A 27 1.55 -8.62 -4.83
N ASN A 28 2.02 -9.18 -5.95
CA ASN A 28 2.24 -8.39 -7.17
C ASN A 28 0.99 -8.27 -8.06
N GLY A 29 -0.11 -8.97 -7.74
CA GLY A 29 -1.36 -8.81 -8.46
C GLY A 29 -2.02 -7.46 -8.17
N GLU A 30 -2.76 -6.95 -9.16
CA GLU A 30 -3.41 -5.63 -9.08
C GLU A 30 -4.47 -5.57 -7.97
N ALA A 31 -5.19 -6.66 -7.74
CA ALA A 31 -6.18 -6.75 -6.67
C ALA A 31 -5.52 -6.67 -5.29
N GLU A 32 -4.43 -7.41 -5.09
CA GLU A 32 -3.69 -7.44 -3.84
C GLU A 32 -3.01 -6.10 -3.55
N LYS A 33 -2.39 -5.48 -4.56
CA LYS A 33 -1.84 -4.12 -4.45
C LYS A 33 -2.91 -3.12 -4.03
N LYS A 34 -4.08 -3.14 -4.69
CA LYS A 34 -5.20 -2.25 -4.34
C LYS A 34 -5.62 -2.44 -2.89
N ILE A 35 -5.76 -3.68 -2.42
CA ILE A 35 -6.11 -3.99 -1.02
C ILE A 35 -5.04 -3.45 -0.06
N LEU A 36 -3.75 -3.71 -0.33
CA LEU A 36 -2.65 -3.26 0.52
C LEU A 36 -2.54 -1.73 0.60
N HIS A 37 -2.72 -1.04 -0.52
CA HIS A 37 -2.68 0.42 -0.58
C HIS A 37 -3.87 1.04 0.15
N THR A 38 -5.08 0.51 -0.08
CA THR A 38 -6.29 0.94 0.64
C THR A 38 -6.15 0.72 2.15
N ALA A 39 -5.69 -0.46 2.59
CA ALA A 39 -5.47 -0.74 4.00
C ALA A 39 -4.43 0.22 4.62
N SER A 40 -3.36 0.53 3.88
CA SER A 40 -2.34 1.48 4.31
C SER A 40 -2.86 2.91 4.40
N ALA A 41 -3.77 3.31 3.51
CA ALA A 41 -4.38 4.64 3.52
C ALA A 41 -5.29 4.86 4.73
N LEU A 42 -5.93 3.78 5.21
CA LEU A 42 -6.79 3.79 6.39
C LEU A 42 -6.00 3.78 7.71
N ASP A 43 -4.74 3.34 7.72
CA ASP A 43 -3.88 3.43 8.90
C ASP A 43 -3.30 4.85 9.02
N PRO A 44 -3.58 5.61 10.11
CA PRO A 44 -3.10 6.97 10.28
C PRO A 44 -1.58 7.12 10.20
N ARG A 45 -0.82 6.06 10.54
CA ARG A 45 0.65 6.05 10.49
C ARG A 45 1.18 5.97 9.06
N PHE A 46 0.39 5.39 8.15
CA PHE A 46 0.76 5.16 6.75
C PHE A 46 -0.05 5.98 5.76
N LYS A 47 -0.97 6.83 6.24
CA LYS A 47 -1.80 7.73 5.42
C LYS A 47 -1.00 8.43 4.33
N GLY A 48 0.22 8.90 4.59
CA GLY A 48 1.05 9.60 3.60
C GLY A 48 1.43 8.79 2.35
N LEU A 49 1.32 7.46 2.38
CA LEU A 49 1.68 6.50 1.31
C LEU A 49 3.00 6.88 0.60
N PRO A 50 4.13 6.97 1.32
CA PRO A 50 5.39 7.49 0.76
C PRO A 50 6.03 6.61 -0.32
N PHE A 51 5.49 5.41 -0.53
CA PHE A 51 5.95 4.42 -1.49
C PHE A 51 5.22 4.49 -2.84
N LEU A 52 4.22 5.38 -2.98
CA LEU A 52 3.45 5.58 -4.21
C LEU A 52 3.79 6.91 -4.88
N THR A 53 3.50 7.03 -6.17
CA THR A 53 3.51 8.33 -6.84
C THR A 53 2.34 9.20 -6.38
N VAL A 54 2.37 10.48 -6.73
CA VAL A 54 1.29 11.42 -6.38
C VAL A 54 -0.01 10.98 -7.03
N GLU A 55 0.04 10.50 -8.27
CA GLU A 55 -1.10 10.06 -9.06
C GLU A 55 -1.75 8.81 -8.45
N GLU A 56 -0.93 7.79 -8.15
CA GLU A 56 -1.39 6.55 -7.50
C GLU A 56 -2.03 6.84 -6.14
N ARG A 57 -1.42 7.73 -5.35
CA ARG A 57 -1.97 8.13 -4.05
C ARG A 57 -3.32 8.82 -4.19
N LEU A 58 -3.48 9.71 -5.18
CA LEU A 58 -4.75 10.39 -5.44
C LEU A 58 -5.84 9.39 -5.83
N GLU A 59 -5.52 8.38 -6.65
CA GLU A 59 -6.45 7.32 -7.03
C GLU A 59 -6.92 6.52 -5.81
N ILE A 60 -6.00 6.12 -4.92
CA ILE A 60 -6.33 5.39 -3.70
C ILE A 60 -7.24 6.22 -2.78
N TYR A 61 -6.91 7.50 -2.53
CA TYR A 61 -7.75 8.35 -1.70
C TYR A 61 -9.12 8.61 -2.31
N ARG A 62 -9.19 8.78 -3.63
CA ARG A 62 -10.46 8.92 -4.34
C ARG A 62 -11.31 7.68 -4.13
N GLY A 63 -10.76 6.49 -4.34
CA GLY A 63 -11.46 5.22 -4.12
C GLY A 63 -11.97 5.08 -2.68
N VAL A 64 -11.13 5.37 -1.67
CA VAL A 64 -11.55 5.33 -0.26
C VAL A 64 -12.68 6.33 0.04
N THR A 65 -12.62 7.53 -0.56
CA THR A 65 -13.64 8.57 -0.35
C THR A 65 -14.97 8.18 -1.01
N GLU A 66 -14.93 7.62 -2.22
CA GLU A 66 -16.11 7.13 -2.92
C GLU A 66 -16.79 5.98 -2.16
N GLU A 67 -16.01 5.02 -1.66
CA GLU A 67 -16.51 3.93 -0.81
C GLU A 67 -17.12 4.45 0.49
N ALA A 68 -16.44 5.37 1.19
CA ALA A 68 -16.97 5.99 2.42
C ALA A 68 -18.29 6.73 2.17
N ALA A 69 -18.36 7.55 1.11
CA ALA A 69 -19.58 8.25 0.72
C ALA A 69 -20.72 7.27 0.37
N SER A 70 -20.41 6.14 -0.26
CA SER A 70 -21.41 5.10 -0.55
C SER A 70 -22.00 4.51 0.73
N LEU A 71 -21.19 4.34 1.78
CA LEU A 71 -21.63 3.81 3.07
C LEU A 71 -22.48 4.81 3.88
N GLU A 72 -22.18 6.11 3.76
CA GLU A 72 -22.97 7.17 4.42
C GLU A 72 -24.42 7.23 3.90
N VAL A 73 -24.64 6.93 2.62
CA VAL A 73 -25.98 6.86 2.01
C VAL A 73 -26.82 5.70 2.55
N PHE A 74 -26.19 4.67 3.13
CA PHE A 74 -26.85 3.50 3.74
C PHE A 74 -27.07 3.62 5.27
N SER A 75 -26.83 4.78 5.88
CA SER A 75 -27.19 5.03 7.28
C SER A 75 -28.45 5.90 7.40
N PRO A 76 -29.67 5.34 7.30
CA PRO A 76 -30.91 6.10 7.44
C PRO A 76 -31.30 6.38 8.91
N CYS A 77 -30.40 6.29 9.89
CA CYS A 77 -30.75 6.61 11.27
C CYS A 77 -29.54 6.88 12.17
N PHE A 78 -29.08 8.13 12.18
CA PHE A 78 -28.58 8.79 13.38
C PHE A 78 -29.21 10.20 13.39
N MET A 79 -30.51 10.23 13.68
CA MET A 79 -31.22 11.39 14.23
C MET A 79 -31.20 11.27 15.75
#